data_AF-A0A7V2MCR2-F1
#
_entry.id   AF-A0A7V2MCR2-F1
#
_cell.length_a   1.000
_cell.length_b   1.000
_cell.length_c   1.000
_cell.angle_alpha   90.00
_cell.angle_beta   90.00
_cell.angle_gamma   90.00
#
_symmetry.space_group_name_H-M   'P 1'
#
loop_
_entity.id
_entity.type
_entity.pdbx_description
1 polymer ?
#
loop_
_entity_poly.entity_id
_entity_poly.type
_entity_poly.pdbx_seq_one_letter_code
_entity_poly.pdbx_strand_id
1 'polypeptide(L)'
;MPGVLVPRASVRSVGQRIGATADVPPSFIINLESIDLTKTIAGPEEIRQVNPHRGAFELLQGITWVDESQHALIGYRDIRDDEFWVSGHIPGRPLFPGVLMIELAAQIASYYTKKHLKWKGFIGFGGVENCKFRQQVVPGQRLYVLCKKQWERHKRIGCTTQGMVNGTLVFEADIVGVEF
;
A
#
# COMPACT_ATOMS: atom_id res chain seq x y z
N MET A 1 57.17 11.90 -37.05
CA MET A 1 56.26 11.69 -35.91
C MET A 1 55.05 10.90 -36.42
N PRO A 2 54.99 9.58 -36.28
CA PRO A 2 53.86 8.79 -36.77
C PRO A 2 52.68 8.86 -35.78
N GLY A 3 51.50 9.20 -36.31
CA GLY A 3 50.26 9.35 -35.55
C GLY A 3 49.75 8.01 -35.00
N VAL A 4 49.34 8.03 -33.74
CA VAL A 4 48.82 6.89 -32.98
C VAL A 4 47.43 6.50 -33.50
N LEU A 5 47.27 5.23 -33.88
CA LEU A 5 46.02 4.61 -34.29
C LEU A 5 45.17 4.30 -33.04
N VAL A 6 44.00 4.92 -32.89
CA VAL A 6 43.06 4.61 -31.81
C VAL A 6 42.16 3.43 -32.23
N PRO A 7 42.05 2.33 -31.46
CA PRO A 7 41.15 1.23 -31.83
C PRO A 7 39.68 1.62 -31.66
N ARG A 8 38.86 1.36 -32.69
CA ARG A 8 37.39 1.44 -32.61
C ARG A 8 36.87 0.39 -31.63
N ALA A 9 36.17 0.82 -30.58
CA ALA A 9 35.42 -0.08 -29.70
C ALA A 9 34.32 -0.79 -30.49
N SER A 10 34.29 -2.13 -30.43
CA SER A 10 33.21 -2.93 -31.01
C SER A 10 31.94 -2.74 -30.19
N VAL A 11 30.87 -2.30 -30.85
CA VAL A 11 29.53 -2.26 -30.28
C VAL A 11 29.08 -3.70 -30.04
N ARG A 12 29.09 -4.15 -28.78
CA ARG A 12 28.51 -5.43 -28.40
C ARG A 12 27.01 -5.38 -28.63
N SER A 13 26.52 -6.29 -29.46
CA SER A 13 25.09 -6.52 -29.71
C SER A 13 24.36 -6.70 -28.39
N VAL A 14 23.30 -5.92 -28.20
CA VAL A 14 22.36 -6.05 -27.07
C VAL A 14 21.86 -7.48 -27.03
N GLY A 15 22.19 -8.17 -25.94
CA GLY A 15 21.75 -9.53 -25.66
C GLY A 15 20.23 -9.62 -25.73
N GLN A 16 19.80 -10.58 -26.54
CA GLN A 16 18.46 -11.10 -26.68
C GLN A 16 17.85 -11.35 -25.29
N ARG A 17 16.80 -10.60 -24.93
CA ARG A 17 16.08 -10.79 -23.65
C ARG A 17 15.49 -12.19 -23.65
N ILE A 18 16.00 -13.03 -22.75
CA ILE A 18 15.49 -14.36 -22.46
C ILE A 18 14.09 -14.19 -21.85
N GLY A 19 13.09 -14.77 -22.52
CA GLY A 19 11.76 -15.13 -22.02
C GLY A 19 11.05 -14.11 -21.13
N ALA A 20 10.21 -13.26 -21.72
CA ALA A 20 9.08 -12.70 -21.00
C ALA A 20 8.15 -13.86 -20.60
N THR A 21 8.17 -14.27 -19.34
CA THR A 21 7.07 -15.07 -18.79
C THR A 21 5.81 -14.24 -18.96
N ALA A 22 4.75 -14.82 -19.53
CA ALA A 22 3.47 -14.14 -19.69
C ALA A 22 3.11 -13.44 -18.38
N ASP A 23 2.85 -12.12 -18.44
CA ASP A 23 2.46 -11.31 -17.29
C ASP A 23 1.13 -11.82 -16.75
N VAL A 24 1.19 -12.81 -15.85
CA VAL A 24 0.03 -13.19 -15.04
C VAL A 24 -0.32 -11.94 -14.22
N PRO A 25 -1.55 -11.40 -14.34
CA PRO A 25 -1.98 -10.28 -13.53
C PRO A 25 -1.74 -10.64 -12.05
N PRO A 26 -1.12 -9.75 -11.25
CA PRO A 26 -0.81 -10.08 -9.88
C PRO A 26 -2.10 -10.45 -9.15
N SER A 27 -2.14 -11.63 -8.53
CA SER A 27 -3.29 -12.09 -7.78
C SER A 27 -3.45 -11.29 -6.49
N PHE A 28 -4.69 -11.08 -6.05
CA PHE A 28 -4.95 -10.47 -4.75
C PHE A 28 -4.53 -11.39 -3.60
N ILE A 29 -4.00 -10.82 -2.51
CA ILE A 29 -3.60 -11.55 -1.29
C ILE A 29 -4.79 -12.06 -0.46
N ILE A 30 -6.00 -11.59 -0.77
CA ILE A 30 -7.27 -12.01 -0.18
C ILE A 30 -8.22 -12.36 -1.33
N ASN A 31 -8.94 -13.48 -1.24
CA ASN A 31 -9.99 -13.82 -2.20
C ASN A 31 -11.21 -12.91 -1.97
N LEU A 32 -11.56 -12.11 -2.97
CA LEU A 32 -12.62 -11.10 -2.89
C LEU A 32 -14.02 -11.62 -3.30
N GLU A 33 -14.14 -12.84 -3.85
CA GLU A 33 -15.39 -13.35 -4.46
C GLU A 33 -16.58 -13.37 -3.48
N SER A 34 -16.32 -13.55 -2.19
CA SER A 34 -17.35 -13.66 -1.15
C SER A 34 -17.39 -12.45 -0.19
N ILE A 35 -16.65 -11.38 -0.48
CA ILE A 35 -16.52 -10.23 0.41
C ILE A 35 -17.37 -9.07 -0.11
N ASP A 36 -18.35 -8.65 0.69
CA ASP A 36 -19.09 -7.40 0.46
C ASP A 36 -18.25 -6.19 0.89
N LEU A 37 -17.61 -5.54 -0.08
CA LEU A 37 -16.79 -4.35 0.11
C LEU A 37 -17.61 -3.06 0.33
N THR A 38 -18.93 -3.12 0.25
CA THR A 38 -19.80 -1.95 0.48
C THR A 38 -20.17 -1.78 1.95
N LYS A 39 -20.09 -2.87 2.72
CA LYS A 39 -20.32 -2.86 4.16
C LYS A 39 -19.17 -2.19 4.89
N THR A 40 -19.48 -1.38 5.90
CA THR A 40 -18.51 -0.87 6.88
C THR A 40 -18.76 -1.52 8.22
N ILE A 41 -17.77 -2.25 8.74
CA ILE A 41 -17.85 -2.93 10.06
C ILE A 41 -17.17 -2.14 11.18
N ALA A 42 -16.31 -1.19 10.83
CA ALA A 42 -15.75 -0.20 11.75
C ALA A 42 -15.56 1.12 10.98
N GLY A 43 -16.16 2.21 11.47
CA GLY A 43 -16.08 3.53 10.87
C GLY A 43 -15.02 4.41 11.53
N PRO A 44 -14.98 5.71 11.19
CA PRO A 44 -13.95 6.63 11.66
C PRO A 44 -13.84 6.70 13.19
N GLU A 45 -14.96 6.68 13.92
CA GLU A 45 -14.93 6.75 15.39
C GLU A 45 -14.27 5.51 16.00
N GLU A 46 -14.57 4.31 15.49
CA GLU A 46 -13.92 3.08 15.92
C GLU A 46 -12.44 3.05 15.55
N ILE A 47 -12.08 3.56 14.35
CA ILE A 47 -10.67 3.72 13.96
C ILE A 47 -9.95 4.64 14.95
N ARG A 48 -10.54 5.78 15.32
CA ARG A 48 -9.93 6.77 16.24
C ARG A 48 -9.71 6.25 17.66
N GLN A 49 -10.47 5.27 18.09
CA GLN A 49 -10.26 4.57 19.37
C GLN A 49 -8.99 3.70 19.36
N VAL A 50 -8.53 3.29 18.17
CA VAL A 50 -7.38 2.39 17.99
C VAL A 50 -6.15 3.16 17.51
N ASN A 51 -6.32 3.93 16.44
CA ASN A 51 -5.27 4.70 15.78
C ASN A 51 -5.26 6.15 16.28
N PRO A 52 -4.07 6.72 16.60
CA PRO A 52 -3.97 8.07 17.13
C PRO A 52 -3.96 9.18 16.05
N HIS A 53 -3.83 8.84 14.76
CA HIS A 53 -3.77 9.82 13.65
C HIS A 53 -5.02 10.70 13.58
N ARG A 54 -4.86 11.99 13.26
CA ARG A 54 -5.95 12.98 13.16
C ARG A 54 -5.72 13.94 12.00
N GLY A 55 -6.79 14.62 11.58
CA GLY A 55 -6.74 15.70 10.58
C GLY A 55 -6.24 15.19 9.22
N ALA A 56 -5.30 15.91 8.61
CA ALA A 56 -4.79 15.60 7.27
C ALA A 56 -4.11 14.22 7.15
N PHE A 57 -3.65 13.64 8.27
CA PHE A 57 -3.03 12.31 8.31
C PHE A 57 -3.97 11.21 8.81
N GLU A 58 -5.25 11.49 9.02
CA GLU A 58 -6.25 10.45 9.28
C GLU A 58 -6.65 9.79 7.96
N LEU A 59 -5.85 8.80 7.53
CA LEU A 59 -5.98 8.22 6.20
C LEU A 59 -7.00 7.08 6.16
N LEU A 60 -6.95 6.19 7.14
CA LEU A 60 -7.86 5.05 7.25
C LEU A 60 -9.25 5.49 7.70
N GLN A 61 -10.25 5.37 6.84
CA GLN A 61 -11.61 5.84 7.12
C GLN A 61 -12.53 4.73 7.64
N GLY A 62 -12.27 3.48 7.28
CA GLY A 62 -13.05 2.37 7.79
C GLY A 62 -12.51 1.00 7.39
N ILE A 63 -13.05 -0.02 8.03
CA ILE A 63 -12.82 -1.44 7.74
C ILE A 63 -14.10 -2.02 7.14
N THR A 64 -13.97 -2.79 6.06
CA THR A 64 -15.11 -3.47 5.42
C THR A 64 -15.19 -4.94 5.80
N TRP A 65 -14.04 -5.57 6.04
CA TRP A 65 -13.95 -7.00 6.31
C TRP A 65 -12.72 -7.34 7.15
N VAL A 66 -12.86 -8.36 8.01
CA VAL A 66 -11.78 -8.93 8.83
C VAL A 66 -11.96 -10.44 8.88
N ASP A 67 -10.84 -11.16 8.78
CA ASP A 67 -10.71 -12.57 9.14
C ASP A 67 -9.52 -12.73 10.10
N GLU A 68 -9.84 -12.94 11.38
CA GLU A 68 -8.84 -13.09 12.44
C GLU A 68 -8.06 -14.40 12.30
N SER A 69 -8.65 -15.44 11.70
CA SER A 69 -8.02 -16.75 11.50
C SER A 69 -6.92 -16.69 10.43
N GLN A 70 -7.13 -15.88 9.39
CA GLN A 70 -6.15 -15.63 8.34
C GLN A 70 -5.26 -14.41 8.58
N HIS A 71 -5.50 -13.71 9.69
CA HIS A 71 -4.86 -12.44 10.02
C HIS A 71 -4.94 -11.39 8.91
N ALA A 72 -6.12 -11.27 8.31
CA ALA A 72 -6.37 -10.45 7.15
C ALA A 72 -7.52 -9.47 7.41
N LEU A 73 -7.44 -8.29 6.78
CA LEU A 73 -8.49 -7.30 6.81
C LEU A 73 -8.47 -6.44 5.54
N ILE A 74 -9.60 -5.81 5.26
CA ILE A 74 -9.75 -4.85 4.17
C ILE A 74 -10.28 -3.55 4.77
N GLY A 75 -9.57 -2.46 4.50
CA GLY A 75 -9.98 -1.11 4.85
C GLY A 75 -10.09 -0.25 3.60
N TYR A 76 -10.58 0.98 3.78
CA TYR A 76 -10.74 1.89 2.65
C TYR A 76 -10.45 3.34 3.00
N ARG A 77 -10.25 4.11 1.94
CA ARG A 77 -10.26 5.56 1.92
C ARG A 77 -10.94 6.07 0.65
N ASP A 78 -11.84 7.02 0.80
CA ASP A 78 -12.37 7.84 -0.29
C ASP A 78 -11.40 8.96 -0.62
N ILE A 79 -10.97 9.02 -1.88
CA ILE A 79 -10.03 10.02 -2.38
C ILE A 79 -10.84 11.21 -2.87
N ARG A 80 -10.69 12.35 -2.20
CA ARG A 80 -11.48 13.56 -2.47
C ARG A 80 -10.66 14.63 -3.19
N ASP A 81 -11.33 15.58 -3.81
CA ASP A 81 -10.73 16.72 -4.54
C ASP A 81 -10.53 17.97 -3.65
N ASP A 82 -10.92 17.91 -2.39
CA ASP A 82 -10.78 18.98 -1.40
C ASP A 82 -9.77 18.62 -0.29
N GLU A 83 -8.74 17.83 -0.63
CA GLU A 83 -7.71 17.39 0.31
C GLU A 83 -6.42 18.21 0.22
N PHE A 84 -5.63 18.23 1.30
CA PHE A 84 -4.43 19.08 1.43
C PHE A 84 -3.40 18.89 0.31
N TRP A 85 -3.35 17.71 -0.31
CA TRP A 85 -2.40 17.36 -1.36
C TRP A 85 -2.89 17.79 -2.75
N VAL A 86 -4.17 18.05 -2.94
CA VAL A 86 -4.79 18.23 -4.28
C VAL A 86 -4.19 19.42 -5.01
N SER A 87 -4.03 20.57 -4.34
CA SER A 87 -3.47 21.78 -4.95
C SER A 87 -1.98 21.67 -5.26
N GLY A 88 -1.28 20.72 -4.64
CA GLY A 88 0.17 20.54 -4.78
C GLY A 88 0.61 19.32 -5.59
N HIS A 89 -0.28 18.33 -5.79
CA HIS A 89 0.10 17.02 -6.36
C HIS A 89 -0.93 16.49 -7.37
N ILE A 90 -0.95 16.98 -8.61
CA ILE A 90 -0.25 18.16 -9.13
C ILE A 90 -1.27 19.19 -9.63
N PRO A 91 -0.93 20.49 -9.69
CA PRO A 91 -1.83 21.51 -10.21
C PRO A 91 -2.41 21.13 -11.59
N GLY A 92 -3.73 21.13 -11.73
CA GLY A 92 -4.45 20.78 -12.97
C GLY A 92 -4.58 19.28 -13.27
N ARG A 93 -3.90 18.41 -12.51
CA ARG A 93 -4.00 16.94 -12.64
C ARG A 93 -3.76 16.28 -11.27
N PRO A 94 -4.74 16.33 -10.36
CA PRO A 94 -4.57 15.77 -9.03
C PRO A 94 -4.40 14.24 -9.10
N LEU A 95 -3.33 13.74 -8.49
CA LEU A 95 -2.98 12.33 -8.38
C LEU A 95 -2.77 12.04 -6.90
N PHE A 96 -3.42 11.02 -6.35
CA PHE A 96 -3.19 10.66 -4.95
C PHE A 96 -1.72 10.25 -4.77
N PRO A 97 -0.96 10.90 -3.87
CA PRO A 97 0.46 10.61 -3.71
C PRO A 97 0.67 9.15 -3.27
N GLY A 98 1.59 8.45 -3.95
CA GLY A 98 1.90 7.04 -3.62
C GLY A 98 2.37 6.86 -2.17
N VAL A 99 3.07 7.86 -1.61
CA VAL A 99 3.48 7.86 -0.20
C VAL A 99 2.29 7.87 0.77
N LEU A 100 1.15 8.47 0.40
CA LEU A 100 -0.07 8.41 1.21
C LEU A 100 -0.78 7.05 1.09
N MET A 101 -0.56 6.30 -0.01
CA MET A 101 -1.00 4.89 -0.10
C MET A 101 -0.20 4.01 0.86
N ILE A 102 1.12 4.22 0.96
CA ILE A 102 1.99 3.54 1.92
C ILE A 102 1.56 3.89 3.36
N GLU A 103 1.32 5.17 3.65
CA GLU A 103 0.84 5.60 4.97
C GLU A 103 -0.51 4.97 5.32
N LEU A 104 -1.47 4.93 4.38
CA LEU A 104 -2.74 4.24 4.58
C LEU A 104 -2.53 2.74 4.87
N ALA A 105 -1.61 2.09 4.17
CA ALA A 105 -1.22 0.70 4.40
C ALA A 105 -0.59 0.48 5.79
N ALA A 106 0.20 1.44 6.28
CA ALA A 106 0.73 1.41 7.63
C ALA A 106 -0.38 1.60 8.70
N GLN A 107 -1.34 2.49 8.45
CA GLN A 107 -2.46 2.72 9.37
C GLN A 107 -3.37 1.50 9.53
N ILE A 108 -3.66 0.79 8.44
CA ILE A 108 -4.45 -0.46 8.51
C ILE A 108 -3.67 -1.59 9.18
N ALA A 109 -2.36 -1.72 8.94
CA ALA A 109 -1.51 -2.68 9.65
C ALA A 109 -1.44 -2.37 11.15
N SER A 110 -1.30 -1.09 11.52
CA SER A 110 -1.33 -0.62 12.92
C SER A 110 -2.68 -0.90 13.58
N TYR A 111 -3.79 -0.63 12.88
CA TYR A 111 -5.14 -0.94 13.37
C TYR A 111 -5.28 -2.44 13.67
N TYR A 112 -4.90 -3.32 12.73
CA TYR A 112 -4.96 -4.76 12.93
C TYR A 112 -4.13 -5.20 14.15
N THR A 113 -2.89 -4.71 14.24
CA THR A 113 -1.96 -5.03 15.32
C THR A 113 -2.53 -4.66 16.68
N LYS A 114 -3.06 -3.44 16.83
CA LYS A 114 -3.61 -2.97 18.12
C LYS A 114 -4.96 -3.60 18.44
N LYS A 115 -5.86 -3.71 17.46
CA LYS A 115 -7.23 -4.19 17.67
C LYS A 115 -7.31 -5.70 17.85
N HIS A 116 -6.60 -6.47 17.03
CA HIS A 116 -6.74 -7.92 16.97
C HIS A 116 -5.59 -8.65 17.67
N LEU A 117 -4.35 -8.17 17.55
CA LEU A 117 -3.20 -8.75 18.29
C LEU A 117 -3.03 -8.16 19.70
N LYS A 118 -3.82 -7.14 20.04
CA LYS A 118 -3.89 -6.51 21.37
C LYS A 118 -2.60 -5.83 21.84
N TRP A 119 -1.71 -5.47 20.91
CA TRP A 119 -0.54 -4.64 21.22
C TRP A 119 -0.97 -3.29 21.80
N LYS A 120 -0.20 -2.77 22.76
CA LYS A 120 -0.60 -1.61 23.58
C LYS A 120 0.22 -0.37 23.29
N GLY A 121 1.47 -0.54 22.86
CA GLY A 121 2.38 0.55 22.56
C GLY A 121 2.00 1.31 21.29
N PHE A 122 2.79 2.36 21.02
CA PHE A 122 2.69 3.08 19.76
C PHE A 122 3.37 2.26 18.67
N ILE A 123 2.68 2.01 17.56
CA ILE A 123 3.26 1.30 16.41
C ILE A 123 3.84 2.34 15.47
N GLY A 124 5.16 2.52 15.52
CA GLY A 124 5.88 3.36 14.57
C GLY A 124 6.21 2.62 13.28
N PHE A 125 6.52 3.40 12.24
CA PHE A 125 6.85 2.89 10.92
C PHE A 125 8.31 2.45 10.86
N GLY A 126 8.54 1.14 10.80
CA GLY A 126 9.87 0.53 10.84
C GLY A 126 10.52 0.34 9.47
N GLY A 127 9.71 0.23 8.41
CA GLY A 127 10.22 0.03 7.06
C GLY A 127 9.14 -0.28 6.04
N VAL A 128 9.51 -0.18 4.77
CA VAL A 128 8.71 -0.58 3.62
C VAL A 128 9.59 -1.39 2.67
N GLU A 129 9.08 -2.53 2.22
CA GLU A 129 9.76 -3.44 1.30
C GLU A 129 8.84 -3.79 0.14
N ASN A 130 9.42 -4.26 -0.97
CA ASN A 130 8.68 -4.76 -2.15
C ASN A 130 7.59 -3.82 -2.69
N CYS A 131 7.77 -2.50 -2.53
CA CYS A 131 6.78 -1.51 -2.91
C CYS A 131 6.71 -1.34 -4.44
N LYS A 132 5.50 -1.41 -5.02
CA LYS A 132 5.25 -1.06 -6.42
C LYS A 132 3.96 -0.25 -6.55
N PHE A 133 4.03 0.83 -7.33
CA PHE A 133 2.88 1.59 -7.80
C PHE A 133 2.56 1.15 -9.23
N ARG A 134 1.32 0.70 -9.46
CA ARG A 134 0.92 0.06 -10.71
C ARG A 134 0.00 0.95 -11.53
N GLN A 135 -0.87 1.72 -10.88
CA GLN A 135 -1.80 2.64 -11.53
C GLN A 135 -1.98 3.92 -10.74
N GLN A 136 -2.41 4.97 -11.43
CA GLN A 136 -2.76 6.25 -10.81
C GLN A 136 -4.08 6.09 -10.05
N VAL A 137 -4.14 6.69 -8.86
CA VAL A 137 -5.38 6.89 -8.11
C VAL A 137 -5.69 8.37 -8.11
N VAL A 138 -6.96 8.73 -8.33
CA VAL A 138 -7.40 10.12 -8.54
C VAL A 138 -8.64 10.42 -7.69
N PRO A 139 -8.98 11.72 -7.47
CA PRO A 139 -10.22 12.08 -6.79
C PRO A 139 -11.47 11.41 -7.38
N GLY A 140 -12.44 11.12 -6.52
CA GLY A 140 -13.68 10.42 -6.86
C GLY A 140 -13.58 8.89 -6.80
N GLN A 141 -12.39 8.34 -6.52
CA GLN A 141 -12.19 6.90 -6.36
C GLN A 141 -12.17 6.48 -4.89
N ARG A 142 -12.66 5.27 -4.61
CA ARG A 142 -12.42 4.59 -3.34
C ARG A 142 -11.22 3.66 -3.48
N LEU A 143 -10.18 3.92 -2.69
CA LEU A 143 -9.03 3.03 -2.55
C LEU A 143 -9.29 2.05 -1.42
N TYR A 144 -9.42 0.77 -1.76
CA TYR A 144 -9.40 -0.32 -0.81
C TYR A 144 -7.96 -0.75 -0.54
N VAL A 145 -7.64 -1.06 0.72
CA VAL A 145 -6.34 -1.64 1.09
C VAL A 145 -6.58 -2.98 1.77
N LEU A 146 -6.12 -4.03 1.11
CA LEU A 146 -6.01 -5.38 1.64
C LEU A 146 -4.74 -5.44 2.47
N CYS A 147 -4.82 -5.98 3.68
CA CYS A 147 -3.68 -6.15 4.56
C CYS A 147 -3.70 -7.55 5.18
N LYS A 148 -2.55 -8.23 5.19
CA LYS A 148 -2.39 -9.55 5.80
C LYS A 148 -1.08 -9.63 6.58
N LYS A 149 -1.16 -10.02 7.85
CA LYS A 149 0.03 -10.27 8.68
C LYS A 149 0.83 -11.43 8.09
N GLN A 150 2.14 -11.26 7.93
CA GLN A 150 3.06 -12.31 7.50
C GLN A 150 3.85 -12.87 8.68
N TRP A 151 4.37 -12.00 9.53
CA TRP A 151 5.21 -12.41 10.64
C TRP A 151 5.11 -11.44 11.81
N GLU A 152 5.47 -11.94 12.98
CA GLU A 152 5.52 -11.20 14.23
C GLU A 152 6.76 -11.66 15.00
N ARG A 153 7.61 -10.73 15.40
CA ARG A 153 8.88 -11.01 16.12
C ARG A 153 9.15 -9.85 17.06
N HIS A 154 9.35 -10.12 18.35
CA HIS A 154 9.65 -9.14 19.41
C HIS A 154 9.50 -7.65 19.03
N LYS A 155 8.37 -7.05 19.42
CA LYS A 155 8.02 -5.64 19.14
C LYS A 155 8.00 -5.25 17.66
N ARG A 156 8.12 -6.19 16.71
CA ARG A 156 8.01 -5.94 15.27
C ARG A 156 6.96 -6.83 14.61
N ILE A 157 6.31 -6.28 13.60
CA ILE A 157 5.32 -6.98 12.79
C ILE A 157 5.53 -6.65 11.31
N GLY A 158 5.41 -7.65 10.45
CA GLY A 158 5.41 -7.47 9.00
C GLY A 158 4.06 -7.83 8.40
N CYS A 159 3.54 -6.96 7.55
CA CYS A 159 2.27 -7.14 6.86
C CYS A 159 2.46 -6.93 5.36
N THR A 160 1.94 -7.85 4.53
CA THR A 160 1.81 -7.61 3.09
C THR A 160 0.52 -6.86 2.84
N THR A 161 0.60 -5.85 1.97
CA THR A 161 -0.53 -4.98 1.65
C THR A 161 -0.69 -4.79 0.15
N GLN A 162 -1.93 -4.63 -0.28
CA GLN A 162 -2.30 -4.36 -1.67
C GLN A 162 -3.40 -3.30 -1.72
N GLY A 163 -3.22 -2.30 -2.57
CA GLY A 163 -4.21 -1.27 -2.87
C GLY A 163 -5.02 -1.63 -4.11
N MET A 164 -6.33 -1.46 -4.05
CA MET A 164 -7.26 -1.77 -5.14
C MET A 164 -8.25 -0.63 -5.38
N VAL A 165 -8.51 -0.32 -6.65
CA VAL A 165 -9.60 0.55 -7.09
C VAL A 165 -10.39 -0.20 -8.17
N ASN A 166 -11.72 -0.25 -8.04
CA ASN A 166 -12.61 -0.89 -9.03
C ASN A 166 -12.14 -2.29 -9.48
N GLY A 167 -11.76 -3.15 -8.52
CA GLY A 167 -11.30 -4.51 -8.82
C GLY A 167 -9.88 -4.61 -9.40
N THR A 168 -9.18 -3.48 -9.57
CA THR A 168 -7.84 -3.43 -10.18
C THR A 168 -6.77 -3.13 -9.13
N LEU A 169 -5.68 -3.91 -9.12
CA LEU A 169 -4.54 -3.68 -8.25
C LEU A 169 -3.76 -2.43 -8.68
N VAL A 170 -3.69 -1.43 -7.80
CA VAL A 170 -3.03 -0.14 -8.06
C VAL A 170 -1.71 0.03 -7.30
N PHE A 171 -1.53 -0.71 -6.21
CA PHE A 171 -0.37 -0.59 -5.30
C PHE A 171 -0.13 -1.92 -4.58
N GLU A 172 1.13 -2.22 -4.25
CA GLU A 172 1.50 -3.30 -3.31
C GLU A 172 2.74 -2.88 -2.51
N ALA A 173 2.82 -3.31 -1.25
CA ALA A 173 4.00 -3.16 -0.41
C ALA A 173 3.95 -4.08 0.81
N ASP A 174 5.13 -4.44 1.31
CA ASP A 174 5.29 -5.03 2.64
C ASP A 174 5.61 -3.91 3.64
N ILE A 175 4.83 -3.84 4.72
CA ILE A 175 4.92 -2.82 5.76
C ILE A 175 5.48 -3.45 7.03
N VAL A 176 6.49 -2.81 7.62
CA VAL A 176 7.07 -3.20 8.90
C VAL A 176 6.69 -2.18 9.97
N GLY A 177 5.99 -2.64 11.01
CA GLY A 177 5.67 -1.86 12.20
C GLY A 177 6.60 -2.22 13.37
N VAL A 178 6.90 -1.24 14.23
CA VAL A 178 7.69 -1.40 15.46
C VAL A 178 6.93 -0.80 16.64
N GLU A 179 6.75 -1.56 17.72
CA GLU A 179 6.17 -1.08 18.98
C GLU A 179 7.22 -0.34 19.81
N PHE A 180 6.86 0.87 20.22
CA PHE A 180 7.62 1.70 21.16
C PHE A 180 7.00 1.60 22.56
#